data_AF-A0A3D8K3Z2-F1
#
_entry.id   AF-A0A3D8K3Z2-F1
#
_cell.length_a   1.000
_cell.length_b   1.000
_cell.length_c   1.000
_cell.angle_alpha   90.00
_cell.angle_beta   90.00
_cell.angle_gamma   90.00
#
_symmetry.space_group_name_H-M   'P 1'
#
loop_
_entity.id
_entity.type
_entity.pdbx_description
1 polymer ?
#
loop_
_entity_poly.entity_id
_entity_poly.type
_entity_poly.pdbx_seq_one_letter_code
_entity_poly.pdbx_strand_id
1 'polypeptide(L)'
;MSQRNKKISIALALAASTLLSACGGSPSESDVRAALEKQVEAGRQQAEQFAGKNSFLEQQAAEQKKAVDEVKLIGCKADGDKAYLCDVEGKAGAARVRMLKGSDGWLAVDADKS
;
A
#
# COMPACT_ATOMS: atom_id res chain seq x y z
N MET A 1 0.74 -66.37 -15.02
CA MET A 1 -0.62 -65.86 -14.74
C MET A 1 -0.52 -64.36 -14.44
N SER A 2 -0.26 -63.54 -15.44
CA SER A 2 -1.21 -62.68 -16.17
C SER A 2 -2.08 -61.78 -15.28
N GLN A 3 -1.56 -60.57 -15.01
CA GLN A 3 -2.33 -59.43 -14.53
C GLN A 3 -3.45 -59.07 -15.51
N ARG A 4 -4.64 -58.78 -14.99
CA ARG A 4 -5.83 -58.41 -15.78
C ARG A 4 -5.81 -56.92 -16.09
N ASN A 5 -5.67 -56.59 -17.37
CA ASN A 5 -5.90 -55.27 -17.93
C ASN A 5 -7.39 -55.02 -18.22
N LYS A 6 -7.94 -53.90 -17.75
CA LYS A 6 -9.08 -53.13 -18.31
C LYS A 6 -8.91 -51.68 -17.79
N LYS A 7 -8.20 -50.82 -18.54
CA LYS A 7 -8.68 -49.83 -19.51
C LYS A 7 -9.44 -48.63 -18.89
N ILE A 8 -8.83 -47.44 -19.07
CA ILE A 8 -9.42 -46.09 -19.19
C ILE A 8 -9.78 -45.45 -17.83
N SER A 9 -9.18 -44.35 -17.36
CA SER A 9 -9.09 -43.03 -18.01
C SER A 9 -7.82 -42.25 -17.65
N ILE A 10 -7.32 -41.49 -18.62
CA ILE A 10 -6.43 -40.32 -18.46
C ILE A 10 -7.22 -39.19 -17.77
N ALA A 11 -6.50 -38.28 -17.10
CA ALA A 11 -6.96 -37.08 -16.37
C ALA A 11 -7.33 -37.38 -14.90
N LEU A 12 -6.77 -36.71 -13.91
CA LEU A 12 -6.61 -35.26 -13.85
C LEU A 12 -5.46 -34.91 -12.89
N ALA A 13 -4.42 -34.27 -13.44
CA ALA A 13 -3.49 -33.48 -12.66
C ALA A 13 -4.28 -32.34 -11.98
N LEU A 14 -4.47 -32.44 -10.67
CA LEU A 14 -4.79 -31.32 -9.79
C LEU A 14 -3.53 -31.15 -8.93
N ALA A 15 -2.49 -30.41 -9.33
CA ALA A 15 -2.55 -29.00 -9.67
C ALA A 15 -3.55 -28.27 -8.76
N ALA A 16 -3.43 -28.46 -7.45
CA ALA A 16 -3.74 -27.40 -6.50
C ALA A 16 -2.66 -26.33 -6.65
N SER A 17 -2.70 -25.68 -7.82
CA SER A 17 -2.10 -24.39 -8.06
C SER A 17 -2.42 -23.53 -6.85
N THR A 18 -1.36 -23.01 -6.24
CA THR A 18 -1.38 -21.80 -5.43
C THR A 18 -2.59 -20.96 -5.83
N LEU A 19 -3.54 -20.75 -4.90
CA LEU A 19 -4.39 -19.57 -4.95
C LEU A 19 -3.46 -18.37 -4.76
N LEU A 20 -2.70 -18.09 -5.81
CA LEU A 20 -2.26 -16.80 -6.23
C LEU A 20 -3.57 -16.09 -6.61
N SER A 21 -4.40 -15.78 -5.60
CA SER A 21 -5.11 -14.51 -5.68
C SER A 21 -4.04 -13.53 -6.10
N ALA A 22 -4.25 -12.89 -7.25
CA ALA A 22 -3.37 -11.83 -7.71
C ALA A 22 -3.02 -11.00 -6.47
N CYS A 23 -1.75 -11.06 -6.08
CA CYS A 23 -1.24 -10.70 -4.75
C CYS A 23 -1.13 -9.16 -4.62
N GLY A 24 -2.15 -8.47 -5.12
CA GLY A 24 -2.39 -7.04 -5.09
C GLY A 24 -3.70 -6.77 -4.36
N GLY A 25 -3.81 -7.27 -3.13
CA GLY A 25 -4.88 -6.88 -2.21
C GLY A 25 -4.80 -5.37 -1.91
N SER A 26 -5.87 -4.81 -1.35
CA SER A 26 -5.86 -3.44 -0.85
C SER A 26 -4.67 -3.20 0.07
N PRO A 27 -4.12 -1.98 0.12
CA PRO A 27 -3.04 -1.66 1.04
C PRO A 27 -3.48 -1.92 2.48
N SER A 28 -2.58 -2.49 3.29
CA SER A 28 -2.77 -2.63 4.72
C SER A 28 -2.59 -1.29 5.45
N GLU A 29 -2.99 -1.18 6.71
CA GLU A 29 -2.75 0.03 7.51
C GLU A 29 -1.26 0.37 7.59
N SER A 30 -0.38 -0.63 7.74
CA SER A 30 1.07 -0.41 7.74
C SER A 30 1.59 0.04 6.39
N ASP A 31 1.02 -0.44 5.28
CA ASP A 31 1.35 0.06 3.95
C ASP A 31 0.97 1.53 3.76
N VAL A 32 -0.21 1.91 4.28
CA VAL A 32 -0.69 3.30 4.24
C VAL A 32 0.23 4.21 5.05
N ARG A 33 0.56 3.83 6.29
CA ARG A 33 1.49 4.60 7.14
C ARG A 33 2.88 4.72 6.50
N ALA A 34 3.44 3.61 6.02
CA ALA A 34 4.75 3.62 5.38
C ALA A 34 4.78 4.50 4.11
N ALA A 35 3.69 4.53 3.33
CA ALA A 35 3.59 5.38 2.16
C ALA A 35 3.49 6.88 2.54
N LEU A 36 2.74 7.20 3.59
CA LEU A 36 2.63 8.55 4.14
C LEU A 36 3.96 9.03 4.74
N GLU A 37 4.67 8.19 5.49
CA GLU A 37 6.01 8.49 6.02
C GLU A 37 7.00 8.79 4.89
N LYS A 38 6.98 8.01 3.82
CA LYS A 38 7.80 8.27 2.62
C LYS A 38 7.46 9.61 2.00
N GLN A 39 6.18 10.01 1.98
CA GLN A 39 5.77 11.31 1.47
C GLN A 39 6.28 12.46 2.34
N VAL A 40 6.21 12.33 3.67
CA VAL A 40 6.79 13.31 4.63
C VAL A 40 8.30 13.43 4.42
N GLU A 41 8.99 12.30 4.30
CA GLU A 41 10.44 12.28 4.10
C GLU A 41 10.86 12.87 2.75
N ALA A 42 10.14 12.55 1.68
CA ALA A 42 10.37 13.14 0.36
C ALA A 42 10.16 14.68 0.38
N GLY A 43 9.09 15.14 1.04
CA GLY A 43 8.83 16.57 1.23
C GLY A 43 9.93 17.27 2.04
N ARG A 44 10.40 16.63 3.11
CA ARG A 44 11.52 17.12 3.94
C ARG A 44 12.80 17.24 3.10
N GLN A 45 13.19 16.20 2.38
CA GLN A 45 14.39 16.20 1.53
C GLN A 45 14.31 17.26 0.43
N GLN A 46 13.15 17.41 -0.19
CA GLN A 46 12.93 18.47 -1.16
C GLN A 46 13.09 19.86 -0.52
N ALA A 47 12.47 20.09 0.65
CA ALA A 47 12.62 21.36 1.36
C ALA A 47 14.09 21.64 1.77
N GLU A 48 14.82 20.63 2.22
CA GLU A 48 16.25 20.73 2.52
C GLU A 48 17.09 21.11 1.30
N GLN A 49 16.75 20.62 0.11
CA GLN A 49 17.47 20.97 -1.12
C GLN A 49 17.31 22.46 -1.49
N PHE A 50 16.17 23.07 -1.18
CA PHE A 50 15.89 24.48 -1.51
C PHE A 50 16.28 25.45 -0.38
N ALA A 51 15.99 25.10 0.87
CA ALA A 51 16.16 25.99 2.02
C ALA A 51 17.35 25.62 2.91
N GLY A 52 18.06 24.53 2.59
CA GLY A 52 19.09 23.97 3.45
C GLY A 52 18.52 23.23 4.66
N LYS A 53 19.38 22.47 5.35
CA LYS A 53 19.01 21.81 6.60
C LYS A 53 18.82 22.84 7.71
N ASN A 54 17.68 22.80 8.38
CA ASN A 54 17.42 23.66 9.54
C ASN A 54 16.50 22.96 10.54
N SER A 55 16.55 23.42 11.80
CA SER A 55 15.80 22.82 12.90
C SER A 55 14.28 22.92 12.73
N PHE A 56 13.79 23.93 12.00
CA PHE A 56 12.37 24.09 11.75
C PHE A 56 11.83 22.98 10.83
N LEU A 57 12.53 22.68 9.73
CA LEU A 57 12.17 21.58 8.83
C LEU A 57 12.22 20.22 9.54
N GLU A 58 13.23 20.00 10.39
CA GLU A 58 13.34 18.78 11.19
C GLU A 58 12.18 18.64 12.18
N GLN A 59 11.82 19.72 12.88
CA GLN A 59 10.67 19.72 13.80
C GLN A 59 9.35 19.48 13.06
N GLN A 60 9.16 20.13 11.90
CA GLN A 60 7.98 19.94 11.07
C GLN A 60 7.85 18.48 10.59
N ALA A 61 8.93 17.88 10.09
CA ALA A 61 8.91 16.49 9.64
C ALA A 61 8.68 15.52 10.80
N ALA A 62 9.24 15.79 11.99
CA ALA A 62 9.00 14.98 13.18
C ALA A 62 7.53 15.06 13.65
N GLU A 63 6.92 16.25 13.59
CA GLU A 63 5.50 16.42 13.91
C GLU A 63 4.60 15.71 12.90
N GLN A 64 4.90 15.81 11.59
CA GLN A 64 4.17 15.09 10.56
C GLN A 64 4.32 13.57 10.70
N LYS A 65 5.52 13.05 11.02
CA LYS A 65 5.72 11.62 11.30
C LYS A 65 4.86 11.15 12.48
N LYS A 66 4.83 11.90 13.58
CA LYS A 66 3.94 11.60 14.72
C LYS A 66 2.46 11.59 14.31
N ALA A 67 2.05 12.53 13.46
CA ALA A 67 0.69 12.56 12.95
C ALA A 67 0.38 11.30 12.11
N VAL A 68 1.34 10.82 11.31
CA VAL A 68 1.22 9.58 10.53
C VAL A 68 1.13 8.33 11.42
N ASP A 69 1.92 8.26 12.50
CA ASP A 69 1.86 7.13 13.46
C ASP A 69 0.47 6.95 14.07
N GLU A 70 -0.26 8.06 14.22
CA GLU A 70 -1.58 8.10 14.83
C GLU A 70 -2.72 7.86 13.82
N VAL A 71 -2.39 7.74 12.54
CA VAL A 71 -3.37 7.47 11.49
C VAL A 71 -3.93 6.06 11.65
N LYS A 72 -5.25 5.95 11.66
CA LYS A 72 -5.99 4.69 11.61
C LYS A 72 -6.64 4.53 10.25
N LEU A 73 -6.56 3.33 9.70
CA LEU A 73 -7.24 3.00 8.46
C LEU A 73 -8.72 2.67 8.74
N ILE A 74 -9.63 3.44 8.16
CA ILE A 74 -11.08 3.16 8.22
C ILE A 74 -11.44 2.10 7.18
N GLY A 75 -10.92 2.26 5.97
CA GLY A 75 -11.12 1.30 4.88
C GLY A 75 -10.55 1.80 3.55
N CYS A 76 -10.34 0.88 2.62
CA CYS A 76 -9.88 1.20 1.27
C CYS A 76 -10.86 0.65 0.23
N LYS A 77 -11.15 1.46 -0.79
CA LYS A 77 -11.94 1.09 -1.96
C LYS A 77 -11.04 1.07 -3.19
N ALA A 78 -11.20 0.07 -4.05
CA ALA A 78 -10.48 0.04 -5.33
C ALA A 78 -10.85 1.26 -6.22
N ASP A 79 -9.83 1.84 -6.83
CA ASP A 79 -9.88 3.03 -7.70
C ASP A 79 -9.08 2.80 -9.00
N GLY A 80 -9.13 1.58 -9.51
CA GLY A 80 -8.38 1.09 -10.68
C GLY A 80 -7.62 -0.20 -10.39
N ASP A 81 -6.86 -0.70 -11.36
CA ASP A 81 -6.18 -2.01 -11.25
C ASP A 81 -5.09 -2.07 -10.17
N LYS A 82 -4.48 -0.92 -9.88
CA LYS A 82 -3.35 -0.77 -8.94
C LYS A 82 -3.51 0.45 -8.05
N ALA A 83 -4.75 0.86 -7.83
CA ALA A 83 -5.08 2.09 -7.12
C ALA A 83 -6.20 1.86 -6.12
N TYR A 84 -6.08 2.47 -4.95
CA TYR A 84 -7.08 2.41 -3.89
C TYR A 84 -7.29 3.79 -3.28
N LEU A 85 -8.54 4.15 -2.99
CA LEU A 85 -8.88 5.30 -2.16
C LEU A 85 -9.10 4.80 -0.74
N CYS A 86 -8.24 5.23 0.18
CA CYS A 86 -8.27 4.87 1.58
C CYS A 86 -8.79 6.03 2.41
N ASP A 87 -9.86 5.78 3.17
CA ASP A 87 -10.34 6.68 4.20
C ASP A 87 -9.56 6.39 5.48
N VAL A 88 -8.97 7.44 6.05
CA VAL A 88 -8.14 7.36 7.25
C VAL A 88 -8.61 8.35 8.29
N GLU A 89 -8.41 8.04 9.57
CA GLU A 89 -8.71 8.91 10.70
C GLU A 89 -7.41 9.29 11.41
N GLY A 90 -7.16 10.58 11.56
CA GLY A 90 -6.08 11.12 12.39
C GLY A 90 -6.63 12.07 13.45
N LYS A 91 -5.74 12.66 14.25
CA LYS A 91 -6.16 13.63 15.29
C LYS A 91 -6.94 14.83 14.77
N ALA A 92 -6.65 15.26 13.54
CA ALA A 92 -7.32 16.40 12.92
C ALA A 92 -8.66 16.05 12.24
N GLY A 93 -9.07 14.77 12.29
CA GLY A 93 -10.29 14.26 11.66
C GLY A 93 -9.99 13.23 10.57
N ALA A 94 -11.02 12.94 9.77
CA ALA A 94 -10.93 11.99 8.67
C ALA A 94 -10.36 12.64 7.40
N ALA A 95 -9.54 11.90 6.67
CA ALA A 95 -8.96 12.29 5.39
C ALA A 95 -9.06 11.13 4.38
N ARG A 96 -8.96 11.45 3.09
CA ARG A 96 -8.89 10.46 2.02
C ARG A 96 -7.53 10.51 1.35
N VAL A 97 -6.87 9.36 1.28
CA VAL A 97 -5.56 9.18 0.68
C VAL A 97 -5.70 8.22 -0.49
N ARG A 98 -5.15 8.61 -1.66
CA ARG A 98 -5.10 7.70 -2.80
C ARG A 98 -3.78 6.94 -2.77
N MET A 99 -3.85 5.64 -2.89
CA MET A 99 -2.74 4.70 -2.79
C MET A 99 -2.50 4.05 -4.14
N LEU A 100 -1.29 4.17 -4.68
CA LEU A 100 -0.89 3.56 -5.95
C LEU A 100 0.13 2.45 -5.71
N LYS A 101 -0.06 1.27 -6.30
CA LYS A 101 0.90 0.17 -6.23
C LYS A 101 2.02 0.39 -7.26
N GLY A 102 3.17 0.82 -6.77
CA GLY A 102 4.42 0.91 -7.54
C GLY A 102 5.25 -0.37 -7.50
N SER A 103 6.40 -0.33 -8.18
CA SER A 103 7.45 -1.36 -8.15
C SER A 103 7.97 -1.61 -6.74
N ASP A 104 8.24 -0.52 -6.00
CA ASP A 104 8.94 -0.54 -4.71
C ASP A 104 8.00 -0.43 -3.49
N GLY A 105 6.72 -0.70 -3.68
CA GLY A 105 5.70 -0.66 -2.63
C GLY A 105 4.52 0.23 -2.99
N TRP A 106 3.85 0.74 -1.95
CA TRP A 106 2.72 1.65 -2.09
C TRP A 106 3.17 3.10 -2.05
N LEU A 107 2.50 3.93 -2.83
CA LEU A 107 2.72 5.37 -2.91
C LEU A 107 1.44 6.10 -2.50
N ALA A 108 1.54 7.03 -1.55
CA ALA A 108 0.45 7.90 -1.16
C ALA A 108 0.46 9.14 -2.08
N VAL A 109 -0.70 9.49 -2.62
CA VAL A 109 -0.92 10.71 -3.39
C VAL A 109 -2.15 11.41 -2.86
N ASP A 110 -2.12 12.75 -2.87
CA ASP A 110 -3.25 13.57 -2.46
C ASP A 110 -4.47 13.21 -3.33
N ALA A 111 -5.58 12.81 -2.71
CA ALA A 111 -6.79 12.40 -3.45
C ALA A 111 -7.49 13.58 -4.15
N ASP A 112 -7.17 14.82 -3.80
CA ASP A 112 -7.86 16.05 -4.22
C ASP A 112 -7.21 16.74 -5.44
N LYS A 113 -5.98 16.37 -5.82
CA LYS A 113 -5.27 16.97 -6.97
C LYS A 113 -5.58 16.27 -8.30
N SER A 114 -6.86 16.15 -8.64
CA SER A 114 -7.31 15.70 -9.97
C SER A 114 -7.83 16.87 -10.80
#